data_AF-A0A9X2KTH6-F1
#
_entry.id   AF-A0A9X2KTH6-F1
#
_cell.length_a   1.000
_cell.length_b   1.000
_cell.length_c   1.000
_cell.angle_alpha   90.00
_cell.angle_beta   90.00
_cell.angle_gamma   90.00
#
_symmetry.space_group_name_H-M   'P 1'
#
loop_
_entity.id
_entity.type
_entity.pdbx_description
1 polymer ?
#
loop_
_entity_poly.entity_id
_entity_poly.type
_entity_poly.pdbx_seq_one_letter_code
_entity_poly.pdbx_strand_id
1 'polypeptide(L)'
;MVIVAAPKVINIVNLLLIIVVFVGLSIIFVAFVWLFVTFLINLIIVGGGMVTGIQVRMARAGLRWNAKDLSDKSGVGLSTVNKIDRADGLPSVRVENLQAVRDALLDTGRVTFEGEHGVKVKPD
;
A
#
# COMPACT_ATOMS: atom_id res chain seq x y z
N MET A 1 -5.14 58.77 28.70
CA MET A 1 -6.54 58.38 28.44
C MET A 1 -6.51 57.00 27.80
N VAL A 2 -6.77 55.95 28.59
CA VAL A 2 -6.70 54.56 28.11
C VAL A 2 -8.04 54.23 27.45
N ILE A 3 -8.02 53.96 26.14
CA ILE A 3 -9.20 53.51 25.39
C ILE A 3 -9.36 52.02 25.66
N VAL A 4 -10.17 51.65 26.64
CA VAL A 4 -10.56 50.25 26.87
C VAL A 4 -11.58 49.89 25.79
N ALA A 5 -11.21 49.02 24.85
CA ALA A 5 -12.13 48.49 23.84
C ALA A 5 -13.25 47.68 24.53
N ALA A 6 -14.52 48.06 24.31
CA ALA A 6 -15.67 47.35 24.85
C ALA A 6 -15.73 45.90 24.31
N PRO A 7 -16.06 44.90 25.14
CA PRO A 7 -16.18 43.52 24.68
C PRO A 7 -17.35 43.40 23.68
N LYS A 8 -17.09 42.87 22.49
CA LYS A 8 -18.14 42.57 21.50
C LYS A 8 -18.99 41.41 22.00
N VAL A 9 -20.24 41.68 22.38
CA VAL A 9 -21.24 40.65 22.75
C VAL A 9 -21.73 39.96 21.48
N ILE A 10 -21.45 38.66 21.35
CA ILE A 10 -21.94 37.83 20.24
C ILE A 10 -23.39 37.42 20.58
N ASN A 11 -24.34 37.65 19.66
CA ASN A 11 -25.71 37.22 19.85
C ASN A 11 -25.86 35.70 19.59
N ILE A 12 -26.95 35.12 20.09
CA ILE A 12 -27.21 33.67 20.03
C ILE A 12 -27.19 33.15 18.58
N VAL A 13 -27.69 33.95 17.62
CA VAL A 13 -27.73 33.59 16.20
C VAL A 13 -26.32 33.47 15.60
N ASN A 14 -25.43 34.43 15.88
CA ASN A 14 -24.05 34.39 15.40
C ASN A 14 -23.25 33.26 16.08
N LEU A 15 -23.53 32.98 17.36
CA LEU A 15 -22.93 31.86 18.07
C LEU A 15 -23.35 30.51 17.45
N LEU A 16 -24.63 30.33 17.12
CA LEU A 16 -25.14 29.14 16.44
C LEU A 16 -24.52 28.96 15.05
N LEU A 17 -24.38 30.04 14.27
CA LEU A 17 -23.73 30.01 12.96
C LEU A 17 -22.27 29.53 13.05
N ILE A 18 -21.51 30.02 14.02
CA ILE A 18 -20.11 29.60 14.24
C ILE A 18 -20.04 28.12 14.60
N ILE A 19 -20.93 27.64 15.48
CA ILE A 19 -20.98 26.23 15.87
C ILE A 19 -21.32 25.34 14.67
N VAL A 20 -22.32 25.69 13.87
CA VAL A 20 -22.72 24.92 12.68
C VAL A 20 -21.57 24.85 11.67
N VAL A 21 -20.87 25.96 11.44
CA VAL A 21 -19.71 26.02 10.54
C VAL A 21 -18.55 25.18 11.09
N PHE A 22 -18.26 25.27 12.39
CA PHE A 22 -17.18 24.52 13.04
C PHE A 22 -17.44 23.00 13.06
N VAL A 23 -18.68 22.59 13.34
CA VAL A 23 -19.11 21.19 13.31
C VAL A 23 -19.04 20.65 11.88
N GLY A 24 -19.50 21.41 10.88
CA GLY A 24 -19.40 21.04 9.47
C GLY A 24 -17.95 20.86 9.01
N LEU A 25 -17.07 21.80 9.36
CA LEU A 25 -15.62 21.72 9.08
C LEU A 25 -14.97 20.50 9.77
N SER A 26 -15.41 20.16 10.98
CA SER A 26 -14.90 18.99 11.73
C SER A 26 -15.29 17.67 11.06
N ILE A 27 -16.52 17.56 10.54
CA ILE A 27 -16.98 16.34 9.84
C ILE A 27 -16.21 16.15 8.53
N ILE A 28 -16.04 17.22 7.75
CA ILE A 28 -15.26 17.19 6.51
C ILE A 28 -13.82 16.79 6.81
N PHE A 29 -13.24 17.33 7.88
CA PHE A 29 -11.89 16.98 8.31
C PHE A 29 -11.76 15.50 8.69
N VAL A 30 -12.70 14.96 9.49
CA VAL A 30 -12.70 13.53 9.87
C VAL A 30 -12.87 12.63 8.65
N ALA A 31 -13.79 12.97 7.73
CA ALA A 31 -13.98 12.22 6.49
C ALA A 31 -12.74 12.27 5.60
N PHE A 32 -12.10 13.44 5.50
CA PHE A 32 -10.86 13.60 4.77
C PHE A 32 -9.72 12.78 5.38
N VAL A 33 -9.56 12.80 6.71
CA VAL A 33 -8.56 11.98 7.40
C VAL A 33 -8.83 10.50 7.14
N TRP A 34 -10.09 10.04 7.23
CA TRP A 34 -10.44 8.64 6.95
C TRP A 34 -10.15 8.24 5.49
N LEU A 35 -10.54 9.08 4.53
CA LEU A 35 -10.27 8.86 3.11
C LEU A 35 -8.78 8.90 2.80
N PHE A 36 -8.03 9.79 3.43
CA PHE A 36 -6.59 9.89 3.30
C PHE A 36 -5.88 8.66 3.89
N VAL A 37 -6.30 8.19 5.07
CA VAL A 37 -5.77 6.94 5.66
C VAL A 37 -6.09 5.74 4.76
N THR A 38 -7.30 5.64 4.24
CA THR A 38 -7.68 4.57 3.31
C THR A 38 -6.87 4.66 2.00
N PHE A 39 -6.67 5.87 1.48
CA PHE A 39 -5.84 6.13 0.31
C PHE A 39 -4.38 5.76 0.57
N LEU A 40 -3.80 6.10 1.72
CA LEU A 40 -2.44 5.72 2.08
C LEU A 40 -2.29 4.21 2.25
N ILE A 41 -3.24 3.54 2.91
CA ILE A 41 -3.26 2.08 3.04
C ILE A 41 -3.35 1.44 1.65
N ASN A 42 -4.24 1.91 0.78
CA ASN A 42 -4.34 1.42 -0.60
C ASN A 42 -3.09 1.72 -1.42
N LEU A 43 -2.44 2.87 -1.23
CA LEU A 43 -1.21 3.24 -1.93
C LEU A 43 -0.07 2.29 -1.53
N ILE A 44 0.01 1.92 -0.26
CA ILE A 44 0.99 0.95 0.26
C ILE A 44 0.70 -0.46 -0.28
N ILE A 45 -0.57 -0.88 -0.31
CA ILE A 45 -0.95 -2.24 -0.72
C ILE A 45 -0.90 -2.42 -2.26
N VAL A 46 -1.34 -1.42 -3.03
CA VAL A 46 -1.53 -1.56 -4.49
C VAL A 46 -0.33 -1.01 -5.29
N GLY A 47 0.53 -0.18 -4.69
CA GLY A 47 1.63 0.51 -5.38
C GLY A 47 2.79 -0.36 -5.87
N GLY A 48 2.81 -1.66 -5.57
CA GLY A 48 3.80 -2.60 -6.06
C GLY A 48 3.46 -3.11 -7.46
N GLY A 49 4.17 -2.64 -8.49
CA GLY A 49 3.97 -3.10 -9.88
C GLY A 49 3.92 -4.62 -10.01
N MET A 50 3.00 -5.13 -10.85
CA MET A 50 2.75 -6.56 -10.99
C MET A 50 4.00 -7.30 -11.51
N VAL A 51 4.35 -8.42 -10.86
CA VAL A 51 5.46 -9.27 -11.27
C VAL A 51 5.00 -10.39 -12.21
N THR A 52 5.82 -10.73 -13.19
CA THR A 52 5.58 -11.86 -14.09
C THR A 52 6.12 -13.17 -13.51
N GLY A 53 5.63 -14.31 -14.03
CA GLY A 53 6.13 -15.61 -13.59
C GLY A 53 7.62 -15.81 -13.92
N ILE A 54 8.11 -15.28 -15.06
CA ILE A 54 9.54 -15.25 -15.38
C ILE A 54 10.34 -14.51 -14.30
N GLN A 55 9.89 -13.32 -13.87
CA GLN A 55 10.56 -12.55 -12.82
C GLN A 55 10.59 -13.29 -11.48
N VAL A 56 9.49 -13.94 -11.10
CA VAL A 56 9.43 -14.74 -9.87
C VAL A 56 10.43 -15.90 -9.92
N ARG A 57 10.55 -16.60 -11.06
CA ARG A 57 11.55 -17.67 -11.23
C ARG A 57 12.99 -17.14 -11.16
N MET A 58 13.27 -16.01 -11.81
CA MET A 58 14.60 -15.39 -11.79
C MET A 58 15.01 -14.98 -10.36
N ALA A 59 14.10 -14.32 -9.64
CA ALA A 59 14.33 -13.92 -8.25
C ALA A 59 14.63 -15.12 -7.36
N ARG A 60 13.82 -16.17 -7.47
CA ARG A 60 14.00 -17.39 -6.69
C ARG A 60 15.27 -18.14 -7.02
N ALA A 61 15.64 -18.23 -8.29
CA ALA A 61 16.90 -18.84 -8.69
C ALA A 61 18.09 -18.10 -8.06
N GLY A 62 18.07 -16.76 -8.06
CA GLY A 62 19.10 -15.94 -7.41
C GLY A 62 19.14 -16.12 -5.89
N LEU A 63 17.98 -16.26 -5.23
CA LEU A 63 17.87 -16.52 -3.79
C LEU A 63 18.10 -18.00 -3.39
N ARG A 64 18.23 -18.89 -4.38
CA ARG A 64 18.26 -20.36 -4.19
C ARG A 64 17.01 -20.91 -3.47
N TRP A 65 15.86 -20.27 -3.68
CA TRP A 65 14.58 -20.68 -3.09
C TRP A 65 13.81 -21.64 -3.99
N ASN A 66 13.33 -22.73 -3.41
CA ASN A 66 12.36 -23.61 -4.05
C ASN A 66 10.93 -23.04 -3.91
N ALA A 67 9.93 -23.70 -4.52
CA ALA A 67 8.55 -23.21 -4.51
C ALA A 67 7.89 -23.28 -3.14
N LYS A 68 8.31 -24.22 -2.30
CA LYS A 68 7.88 -24.31 -0.92
C LYS A 68 8.46 -23.18 -0.09
N ASP A 69 9.74 -22.84 -0.25
CA ASP A 69 10.35 -21.72 0.48
C ASP A 69 9.61 -20.41 0.18
N LEU A 70 9.29 -20.14 -1.09
CA LEU A 70 8.51 -18.97 -1.45
C LEU A 70 7.07 -19.05 -0.93
N SER A 71 6.44 -20.22 -0.95
CA SER A 71 5.11 -20.42 -0.38
C SER A 71 5.09 -20.09 1.11
N ASP A 72 6.08 -20.60 1.86
CA ASP A 72 6.19 -20.40 3.31
C ASP A 72 6.47 -18.93 3.66
N LYS A 73 7.28 -18.24 2.85
CA LYS A 73 7.61 -16.81 3.06
C LYS A 73 6.51 -15.84 2.64
N SER A 74 5.79 -16.15 1.57
CA SER A 74 4.70 -15.29 1.05
C SER A 74 3.34 -15.58 1.68
N GLY A 75 3.17 -16.71 2.35
CA GLY A 75 1.85 -17.18 2.83
C GLY A 75 0.90 -17.60 1.71
N VAL A 76 1.34 -17.56 0.44
CA VAL A 76 0.58 -18.01 -0.72
C VAL A 76 0.72 -19.53 -0.84
N GLY A 77 -0.40 -20.23 -1.02
CA GLY A 77 -0.38 -21.69 -1.14
C GLY A 77 0.49 -22.20 -2.29
N LEU A 78 1.19 -23.32 -2.06
CA LEU A 78 2.15 -23.92 -2.98
C LEU A 78 1.59 -24.17 -4.40
N SER A 79 0.31 -24.54 -4.53
CA SER A 79 -0.34 -24.74 -5.83
C SER A 79 -0.42 -23.44 -6.64
N THR A 80 -0.69 -22.31 -5.97
CA THR A 80 -0.72 -20.98 -6.58
C THR A 80 0.68 -20.51 -6.94
N VAL A 81 1.67 -20.70 -6.07
CA VAL A 81 3.08 -20.41 -6.38
C VAL A 81 3.53 -21.19 -7.61
N ASN A 82 3.22 -22.48 -7.69
CA ASN A 82 3.51 -23.30 -8.85
C ASN A 82 2.72 -22.88 -10.11
N LYS A 83 1.58 -22.22 -9.97
CA LYS A 83 0.83 -21.66 -11.10
C LYS A 83 1.50 -20.38 -11.62
N ILE A 84 1.98 -19.53 -10.71
CA ILE A 84 2.76 -18.32 -11.02
C ILE A 84 4.06 -18.71 -11.74
N ASP A 85 4.80 -19.67 -11.18
CA ASP A 85 6.06 -20.17 -11.75
C ASP A 85 5.90 -20.79 -13.14
N ARG A 86 4.72 -21.28 -13.53
CA ARG A 86 4.51 -21.85 -14.87
C ARG A 86 4.12 -20.82 -15.92
N ALA A 87 3.71 -19.63 -15.50
CA ALA A 87 3.40 -18.55 -16.42
C ALA A 87 4.69 -17.85 -16.85
N ASP A 88 4.77 -17.46 -18.11
CA ASP A 88 5.88 -16.62 -18.58
C ASP A 88 5.58 -15.14 -18.37
N GLY A 89 4.39 -14.71 -18.77
CA GLY A 89 3.90 -13.34 -18.57
C GLY A 89 3.14 -13.17 -17.25
N LEU A 90 2.08 -12.37 -17.31
CA LEU A 90 1.22 -12.11 -16.18
C LEU A 90 0.40 -13.37 -15.83
N PRO A 91 0.57 -13.97 -14.66
CA PRO A 91 -0.15 -15.18 -14.29
C PRO A 91 -1.62 -14.87 -13.99
N SER A 92 -2.51 -15.77 -14.42
CA SER A 92 -3.94 -15.72 -14.07
C SER A 92 -4.16 -16.20 -12.62
N VAL A 93 -3.81 -15.35 -11.68
CA VAL A 93 -4.02 -15.51 -10.24
C VAL A 93 -4.58 -14.21 -9.65
N ARG A 94 -5.08 -14.29 -8.42
CA ARG A 94 -5.47 -13.11 -7.64
C ARG A 94 -4.30 -12.14 -7.50
N VAL A 95 -4.58 -10.85 -7.66
CA VAL A 95 -3.57 -9.78 -7.59
C VAL A 95 -2.90 -9.77 -6.22
N GLU A 96 -3.67 -10.04 -5.17
CA GLU A 96 -3.20 -10.12 -3.79
C GLU A 96 -2.13 -11.21 -3.62
N ASN A 97 -2.26 -12.34 -4.31
CA ASN A 97 -1.26 -13.41 -4.27
C ASN A 97 0.03 -13.01 -5.01
N LEU A 98 -0.08 -12.24 -6.09
CA LEU A 98 1.10 -11.73 -6.80
C LEU A 98 1.86 -10.69 -5.97
N GLN A 99 1.12 -9.82 -5.29
CA GLN A 99 1.68 -8.84 -4.37
C GLN A 99 2.40 -9.55 -3.21
N ALA A 100 1.74 -10.50 -2.55
CA ALA A 100 2.35 -11.25 -1.46
C ALA A 100 3.66 -11.97 -1.88
N VAL A 101 3.68 -12.56 -3.08
CA VAL A 101 4.91 -13.17 -3.65
C VAL A 101 5.98 -12.12 -3.92
N ARG A 102 5.62 -11.01 -4.55
CA ARG A 102 6.55 -9.90 -4.84
C ARG A 102 7.16 -9.35 -3.56
N ASP A 103 6.34 -9.08 -2.57
CA ASP A 103 6.74 -8.46 -1.32
C ASP A 103 7.63 -9.41 -0.51
N ALA A 104 7.32 -10.71 -0.48
CA ALA A 104 8.19 -11.71 0.14
C ALA A 104 9.58 -11.80 -0.51
N LEU A 105 9.67 -11.58 -1.83
CA LEU A 105 10.96 -11.53 -2.53
C LEU A 105 11.72 -10.23 -2.21
N LEU A 106 11.03 -9.09 -2.14
CA LEU A 106 11.62 -7.79 -1.80
C LEU A 106 12.04 -7.68 -0.33
N ASP A 107 11.31 -8.30 0.59
CA ASP A 107 11.58 -8.31 2.04
C ASP A 107 12.95 -8.93 2.37
N THR A 108 13.49 -9.76 1.48
CA THR A 108 14.87 -10.24 1.59
C THR A 108 15.93 -9.13 1.53
N GLY A 109 15.59 -7.94 1.00
CA GLY A 109 16.51 -6.84 0.76
C GLY A 109 17.52 -7.08 -0.37
N ARG A 110 17.51 -8.27 -0.98
CA ARG A 110 18.47 -8.72 -1.99
C ARG A 110 17.93 -8.66 -3.41
N VAL A 111 16.61 -8.74 -3.56
CA VAL A 111 15.93 -8.74 -4.86
C VAL A 111 15.49 -7.33 -5.22
N THR A 112 15.66 -6.94 -6.48
CA THR A 112 15.10 -5.72 -7.04
C THR A 112 14.56 -6.01 -8.43
N PHE A 113 13.31 -5.62 -8.69
CA PHE A 113 12.67 -5.78 -10.00
C PHE A 113 12.95 -4.56 -10.88
N GLU A 114 13.39 -4.79 -12.12
CA GLU A 114 13.69 -3.74 -13.09
C GLU A 114 12.75 -3.85 -14.30
N GLY A 115 11.73 -3.00 -14.30
CA GLY A 115 10.68 -3.03 -15.33
C GLY A 115 9.97 -4.39 -15.39
N GLU A 116 9.63 -4.81 -16.61
CA GLU A 116 8.91 -6.07 -16.87
C GLU A 116 9.83 -7.27 -17.15
N HIS A 117 11.13 -7.03 -17.38
CA HIS A 117 12.04 -8.04 -17.93
C HIS A 117 13.25 -8.35 -17.04
N GLY A 118 13.57 -7.49 -16.06
CA GLY A 118 14.78 -7.62 -15.26
C GLY A 118 14.50 -7.99 -13.81
N VAL A 119 15.39 -8.82 -13.24
CA VAL A 119 15.52 -9.03 -11.80
C VAL A 119 17.00 -8.98 -11.43
N LYS A 120 17.34 -8.12 -10.48
CA LYS A 120 18.66 -8.09 -9.86
C LYS A 120 18.61 -8.79 -8.51
N VAL A 121 19.58 -9.66 -8.25
CA VAL A 121 19.74 -10.35 -6.96
C VAL A 121 21.15 -10.13 -6.45
N LYS A 122 21.29 -9.57 -5.25
CA LYS A 122 22.59 -9.38 -4.59
C LYS A 122 23.10 -10.70 -3.99
N PRO A 123 24.38 -11.06 -4.17
CA PRO A 123 24.99 -12.23 -3.51
C PRO A 123 25.00 -12.04 -1.98
N ASP A 124 25.09 -13.17 -1.26
CA ASP A 124 25.26 -13.21 0.19
C ASP A 124 26.64 -12.68 0.63
#